data_AF-A0A3D4HDW0-F1
#
_entry.id   AF-A0A3D4HDW0-F1
#
_cell.length_a   1.000
_cell.length_b   1.000
_cell.length_c   1.000
_cell.angle_alpha   90.00
_cell.angle_beta   90.00
_cell.angle_gamma   90.00
#
_symmetry.space_group_name_H-M   'P 1'
#
loop_
_entity.id
_entity.type
_entity.pdbx_description
1 polymer ?
#
loop_
_entity_poly.entity_id
_entity_poly.type
_entity_poly.pdbx_seq_one_letter_code
_entity_poly.pdbx_strand_id
1 'polypeptide(L)' 'MKKLKRIPKFITEKEEGLFWQKADSTEYIDWSKAEKWVFPNLKLTPKPFVYTEIGE' A
#
# COMPACT_ATOMS: atom_id res chain seq x y z
N MET A 1 -18.92 15.45 1.96
CA MET A 1 -17.47 15.27 2.16
C MET A 1 -17.29 14.15 3.19
N LYS A 2 -16.61 13.05 2.85
CA LYS A 2 -16.32 11.97 3.81
C LYS A 2 -15.31 12.49 4.84
N LYS A 3 -15.55 12.27 6.13
CA LYS A 3 -14.56 12.54 7.18
C LYS A 3 -13.56 11.38 7.19
N LEU A 4 -12.37 11.60 6.65
CA LEU A 4 -11.31 10.61 6.63
C LEU A 4 -10.57 10.60 7.98
N LYS A 5 -10.18 9.41 8.41
CA LYS A 5 -9.30 9.22 9.57
C LYS A 5 -7.90 9.70 9.22
N ARG A 6 -7.15 10.15 10.24
CA ARG A 6 -5.74 10.52 10.04
C ARG A 6 -4.92 9.26 9.80
N ILE A 7 -4.07 9.30 8.78
CA ILE A 7 -3.09 8.25 8.51
C ILE A 7 -2.04 8.27 9.64
N PRO A 8 -1.76 7.14 10.31
CA PRO A 8 -0.72 7.07 11.33
C PRO A 8 0.67 7.39 10.73
N LYS A 9 1.61 7.80 11.58
CA LYS A 9 3.02 7.88 11.18
C LYS A 9 3.68 6.54 11.47
N PHE A 10 4.19 5.88 10.44
CA PHE A 10 4.92 4.63 10.55
C PHE A 10 6.43 4.90 10.55
N ILE A 11 7.17 4.14 11.36
CA ILE A 11 8.64 4.25 11.42
C ILE A 11 9.30 3.27 10.44
N THR A 12 8.63 2.16 10.13
CA THR A 12 9.13 1.11 9.26
C THR A 12 8.07 0.64 8.27
N GLU A 13 8.50 0.17 7.10
CA GLU A 13 7.62 -0.41 6.07
C GLU A 13 6.87 -1.65 6.60
N LYS A 14 7.52 -2.45 7.46
CA LYS A 14 6.90 -3.63 8.07
C LYS A 14 5.70 -3.26 8.95
N GLU A 15 5.82 -2.19 9.73
CA GLU A 15 4.74 -1.69 10.59
C GLU A 15 3.56 -1.16 9.76
N GLU A 16 3.87 -0.41 8.69
CA GLU A 16 2.88 0.08 7.73
C GLU A 16 2.14 -1.09 7.06
N GLY A 17 2.87 -2.09 6.56
CA GLY A 17 2.28 -3.27 5.93
C GLY A 17 1.39 -4.08 6.88
N LEU A 18 1.78 -4.24 8.14
CA LEU A 18 0.96 -4.92 9.16
C LEU A 18 -0.33 -4.16 9.47
N PHE A 19 -0.28 -2.82 9.44
CA PHE A 19 -1.46 -1.99 9.62
C PHE A 19 -2.42 -2.13 8.43
N TRP A 20 -1.94 -1.94 7.19
CA TRP A 20 -2.79 -1.99 5.99
C TRP A 20 -3.33 -3.38 5.66
N GLN A 21 -2.72 -4.45 6.16
CA GLN A 21 -3.29 -5.79 6.09
C GLN A 21 -4.63 -5.92 6.85
N LYS A 22 -4.85 -5.07 7.86
CA LYS A 22 -6.05 -5.13 8.72
C LYS A 22 -6.97 -3.92 8.54
N ALA A 23 -6.43 -2.78 8.11
CA ALA A 23 -7.16 -1.53 8.00
C ALA A 23 -7.88 -1.38 6.64
N ASP A 24 -9.10 -0.87 6.66
CA ASP A 24 -9.83 -0.51 5.44
C ASP A 24 -9.33 0.83 4.89
N SER A 25 -8.75 0.83 3.69
CA SER A 25 -8.15 2.02 3.07
C SER A 25 -9.17 3.12 2.73
N THR A 26 -10.46 2.81 2.59
CA THR A 26 -11.52 3.77 2.24
C THR A 26 -11.88 4.71 3.39
N GLU A 27 -11.47 4.37 4.61
CA GLU A 27 -11.63 5.22 5.80
C GLU A 27 -10.53 6.27 5.93
N TYR A 28 -9.39 6.08 5.27
CA TYR A 28 -8.20 6.93 5.40
C TYR A 28 -7.89 7.73 4.12
N ILE A 29 -8.24 7.20 2.95
CA ILE A 29 -7.88 7.77 1.64
C ILE A 29 -9.13 8.32 0.91
N ASP A 30 -9.01 9.53 0.35
CA ASP A 30 -10.06 10.11 -0.50
C ASP A 30 -9.97 9.56 -1.92
N TRP A 31 -10.63 8.43 -2.15
CA TRP A 31 -10.69 7.83 -3.49
C TRP A 31 -11.35 8.71 -4.55
N SER A 32 -12.12 9.74 -4.16
CA SER A 32 -12.69 10.71 -5.10
C SER A 32 -11.64 11.58 -5.76
N LYS A 33 -10.45 11.70 -5.15
CA LYS A 33 -9.29 12.42 -5.68
C LYS A 33 -8.32 11.52 -6.44
N ALA A 34 -8.64 10.23 -6.57
CA ALA A 34 -7.78 9.30 -7.28
C ALA A 34 -7.74 9.65 -8.77
N GLU A 35 -6.54 9.76 -9.32
CA GLU A 35 -6.31 10.08 -10.73
C GLU A 35 -5.82 8.84 -11.47
N LYS A 36 -6.16 8.74 -12.76
CA LYS A 36 -5.59 7.71 -13.63
C LYS A 36 -4.15 8.09 -13.95
N TRP A 37 -3.20 7.25 -13.56
CA TRP A 37 -1.79 7.46 -13.84
C TRP A 37 -1.21 6.32 -14.67
N VAL A 38 -0.26 6.64 -15.54
CA VAL A 38 0.52 5.66 -16.31
C VAL A 38 1.98 5.74 -15.87
N PHE A 39 2.65 4.59 -15.74
CA PHE A 39 4.07 4.52 -15.41
C PHE A 39 4.89 4.14 -16.65
N PRO A 40 5.15 5.07 -17.59
CA PRO A 40 5.75 4.76 -18.90
C PRO A 40 7.17 4.20 -18.81
N ASN A 41 7.88 4.47 -17.71
CA ASN A 41 9.27 4.06 -17.49
C ASN A 41 9.42 3.00 -16.38
N LEU A 42 8.34 2.29 -16.03
CA LEU A 42 8.42 1.21 -15.04
C LEU A 42 9.25 0.06 -15.61
N LYS A 43 10.47 -0.11 -15.09
CA LYS A 43 11.35 -1.21 -15.49
C LYS A 43 10.96 -2.48 -14.75
N LEU A 44 10.86 -3.58 -15.47
CA LEU A 44 10.74 -4.91 -14.86
C LEU A 44 12.03 -5.22 -14.10
N THR A 45 11.88 -5.74 -12.87
CA THR A 45 13.02 -6.30 -12.14
C THR A 45 13.32 -7.69 -12.72
N PRO A 46 14.59 -8.04 -12.96
CA PRO A 46 14.96 -9.36 -13.49
C PRO A 46 14.82 -10.47 -12.45
N LYS A 47 14.58 -10.12 -11.17
CA LYS A 47 14.42 -11.09 -10.09
C LYS A 47 12.95 -11.51 -10.03
N PRO A 48 12.61 -12.77 -10.37
CA PRO A 48 11.26 -13.27 -10.14
C PRO A 48 10.98 -13.21 -8.65
N PHE A 49 9.81 -12.67 -8.29
CA PHE A 49 9.31 -12.76 -6.93
C PHE A 49 8.91 -14.21 -6.68
N VAL A 50 9.81 -14.97 -6.05
CA VAL A 50 9.51 -16.32 -5.59
C VAL A 50 8.95 -16.17 -4.18
N TYR A 51 7.70 -16.57 -3.98
CA TYR A 51 7.15 -16.80 -2.64
C TYR A 51 7.91 -17.99 -2.06
N THR A 52 9.07 -17.76 -1.47
CA THR A 52 9.65 -18.75 -0.57
C THR A 52 8.70 -18.81 0.62
N GLU A 53 8.00 -19.93 0.76
CA GLU A 53 7.25 -20.31 1.95
C GLU A 53 8.11 -19.94 3.16
N ILE A 54 7.73 -18.83 3.80
CA ILE A 54 8.17 -18.50 5.14
C ILE A 54 7.71 -19.69 5.97
N GLY A 55 8.68 -20.56 6.29
CA GLY A 55 8.46 -21.78 7.04
C GLY A 55 7.69 -21.51 8.32
N GLU A 56 6.90 -22.52 8.68
CA GLU A 56 6.29 -22.72 10.01
C GLU A 56 7.09 -22.13 11.17
#